data_AF-A0A0V8SC07-F1
#
_entry.id   AF-A0A0V8SC07-F1
#
_cell.length_a   1.000
_cell.length_b   1.000
_cell.length_c   1.000
_cell.angle_alpha   90.00
_cell.angle_beta   90.00
_cell.angle_gamma   90.00
#
_symmetry.space_group_name_H-M   'P 1'
#
loop_
_entity.id
_entity.type
_entity.pdbx_description
1 polymer ?
#
loop_
_entity_poly.entity_id
_entity_poly.type
_entity_poly.pdbx_seq_one_letter_code
_entity_poly.pdbx_strand_id
1 'polypeptide(L)'
;MPRPRTPAPRPDQHLPAAPTTWSSSAGSVILRPGDRPRLEAAGEVDAALVDPAVIAAVAAASPLGADVDLSRVTFLDARGLRLVLTALDGPGDGGRVLGVVPPAVRTVADAVEVPLTTAAAPAER
;
A
#
# COMPACT_ATOMS: atom_id res chain seq x y z
N MET A 1 -16.55 46.73 -14.80
CA MET A 1 -16.87 45.33 -15.11
C MET A 1 -16.73 44.49 -13.85
N PRO A 2 -17.79 43.82 -13.35
CA PRO A 2 -17.67 42.95 -12.18
C PRO A 2 -16.93 41.65 -12.55
N ARG A 3 -15.95 41.24 -11.73
CA ARG A 3 -15.24 39.96 -11.90
C ARG A 3 -16.21 38.78 -11.73
N PRO A 4 -16.11 37.71 -12.54
CA PRO A 4 -16.92 36.51 -12.32
C PRO A 4 -16.57 35.89 -10.96
N ARG A 5 -17.59 35.66 -10.13
CA ARG A 5 -17.45 34.94 -8.86
C ARG A 5 -17.18 33.47 -9.17
N THR A 6 -16.05 32.96 -8.72
CA THR A 6 -15.75 31.52 -8.73
C THR A 6 -16.84 30.81 -7.92
N PRO A 7 -17.54 29.81 -8.47
CA PRO A 7 -18.51 29.05 -7.70
C PRO A 7 -17.80 28.32 -6.55
N ALA A 8 -18.36 28.40 -5.35
CA ALA A 8 -17.86 27.67 -4.19
C ALA A 8 -17.89 26.15 -4.47
N PRO A 9 -16.87 25.39 -4.08
CA PRO A 9 -16.86 23.95 -4.28
C PRO A 9 -18.04 23.30 -3.55
N ARG A 10 -18.76 22.40 -4.24
CA ARG A 10 -19.92 21.70 -3.66
C ARG A 10 -19.44 20.71 -2.58
N PRO A 11 -20.19 20.55 -1.47
CA PRO A 11 -19.83 19.65 -0.38
C PRO A 11 -19.80 18.15 -0.77
N ASP A 12 -20.34 17.77 -1.94
CA ASP A 12 -20.36 16.38 -2.41
C ASP A 12 -19.16 15.99 -3.30
N GLN A 13 -18.19 16.89 -3.49
CA GLN A 13 -16.92 16.51 -4.12
C GLN A 13 -16.02 15.87 -3.06
N HIS A 14 -16.20 14.55 -2.86
CA HIS A 14 -15.16 13.73 -2.23
C HIS A 14 -13.96 13.72 -3.18
N LEU A 15 -13.08 14.72 -3.03
CA LEU A 15 -11.80 14.73 -3.72
C LEU A 15 -11.06 13.47 -3.25
N PRO A 16 -10.59 12.60 -4.16
CA PRO A 16 -9.76 11.48 -3.76
C PRO A 16 -8.56 12.06 -3.00
N ALA A 17 -8.32 11.55 -1.79
CA ALA A 17 -7.18 11.98 -1.00
C ALA A 17 -5.89 11.84 -1.83
N ALA A 18 -4.91 12.72 -1.62
CA ALA A 18 -3.65 12.61 -2.34
C ALA A 18 -2.90 11.34 -1.90
N PRO A 19 -2.13 10.69 -2.80
CA PRO A 19 -1.23 9.62 -2.42
C PRO A 19 -0.25 10.09 -1.33
N THR A 20 -0.01 9.22 -0.35
CA THR A 20 1.03 9.44 0.66
C THR A 20 2.27 8.64 0.27
N THR A 21 3.44 9.28 0.30
CA THR A 21 4.70 8.67 -0.16
C THR A 21 5.77 8.75 0.92
N TRP A 22 6.46 7.64 1.12
CA TRP A 22 7.66 7.52 1.94
C TRP A 22 8.79 6.97 1.08
N SER A 23 10.00 7.51 1.23
CA SER A 23 11.15 7.12 0.42
C SER A 23 12.43 7.17 1.23
N SER A 24 13.34 6.24 0.92
CA SER A 24 14.73 6.23 1.35
C SER A 24 15.63 6.31 0.11
N SER A 25 16.95 6.23 0.29
CA SER A 25 17.88 6.13 -0.84
C SER A 25 17.77 4.80 -1.60
N ALA A 26 17.19 3.76 -0.99
CA ALA A 26 17.18 2.39 -1.53
C ALA A 26 15.77 1.90 -1.92
N GLY A 27 14.71 2.60 -1.51
CA GLY A 27 13.34 2.16 -1.79
C GLY A 27 12.28 3.21 -1.53
N SER A 28 11.04 2.86 -1.84
CA SER A 28 9.87 3.72 -1.65
C SER A 28 8.60 2.91 -1.38
N VAL A 29 7.71 3.51 -0.60
CA VAL A 29 6.34 3.06 -0.36
C VAL A 29 5.38 4.18 -0.73
N ILE A 30 4.35 3.86 -1.50
CA ILE A 30 3.28 4.79 -1.88
C ILE A 30 1.96 4.18 -1.46
N LEU A 31 1.22 4.89 -0.61
CA LEU A 31 -0.16 4.56 -0.27
C LEU A 31 -1.11 5.42 -1.11
N ARG A 32 -1.83 4.77 -2.01
CA ARG A 32 -2.89 5.40 -2.80
C ARG A 32 -4.23 5.18 -2.10
N PRO A 33 -4.96 6.23 -1.74
CA PRO A 33 -6.29 6.10 -1.16
C PRO A 33 -7.31 5.72 -2.23
N GLY A 34 -8.42 5.14 -1.77
CA GLY A 34 -9.55 4.70 -2.58
C GLY A 34 -10.47 3.82 -1.73
N ASP A 35 -11.58 3.35 -2.29
CA ASP A 35 -12.49 2.40 -1.62
C ASP A 35 -11.74 1.13 -1.17
N ARG A 36 -10.71 0.78 -1.94
CA ARG A 36 -9.68 -0.18 -1.57
C ARG A 36 -8.31 0.48 -1.71
N PRO A 37 -7.67 0.89 -0.60
CA PRO A 37 -6.37 1.51 -0.66
C PRO A 37 -5.35 0.58 -1.33
N ARG A 38 -4.39 1.16 -2.04
CA ARG A 38 -3.29 0.41 -2.66
C ARG A 38 -1.95 0.82 -2.06
N LEU A 39 -1.21 -0.14 -1.54
CA LEU A 39 0.17 0.03 -1.09
C LEU A 39 1.12 -0.45 -2.19
N GLU A 40 1.87 0.46 -2.80
CA GLU A 40 2.89 0.13 -3.80
C GLU A 40 4.28 0.23 -3.16
N ALA A 41 5.06 -0.85 -3.22
CA ALA A 41 6.42 -0.88 -2.70
C ALA A 41 7.44 -1.18 -3.81
N ALA A 42 8.58 -0.50 -3.76
CA ALA A 42 9.67 -0.66 -4.73
C ALA A 42 11.04 -0.53 -4.07
N GLY A 43 12.02 -1.28 -4.58
CA GLY A 43 13.39 -1.32 -4.04
C GLY A 43 13.47 -2.07 -2.72
N GLU A 44 14.28 -1.59 -1.79
CA GLU A 44 14.43 -2.17 -0.47
C GLU A 44 13.37 -1.65 0.50
N VAL A 45 12.60 -2.56 1.10
CA VAL A 45 11.58 -2.24 2.11
C VAL A 45 12.11 -2.73 3.45
N ASP A 46 12.81 -1.84 4.14
CA ASP A 46 13.57 -2.16 5.35
C ASP A 46 13.26 -1.20 6.50
N ALA A 47 13.97 -1.36 7.62
CA ALA A 47 13.83 -0.51 8.78
C ALA A 47 14.28 0.96 8.60
N ALA A 48 15.06 1.27 7.56
CA ALA A 48 15.43 2.64 7.21
C ALA A 48 14.30 3.37 6.49
N LEU A 49 13.49 2.63 5.72
CA LEU A 49 12.29 3.15 5.06
C LEU A 49 11.04 3.07 5.95
N VAL A 50 10.90 1.99 6.71
CA VAL A 50 9.68 1.64 7.47
C VAL A 50 9.91 1.86 8.95
N ASP A 51 9.47 3.02 9.43
CA ASP A 51 9.37 3.33 10.85
C ASP A 51 7.96 3.02 11.41
N PRO A 52 7.75 3.06 12.74
CA PRO A 52 6.44 2.81 13.33
C PRO A 52 5.32 3.77 12.89
N ALA A 53 5.65 5.01 12.53
CA ALA A 53 4.66 5.99 12.06
C ALA A 53 4.17 5.65 10.65
N VAL A 54 5.03 5.11 9.77
CA VAL A 54 4.62 4.59 8.46
C VAL A 54 3.61 3.45 8.62
N ILE A 55 3.90 2.49 9.50
CA ILE A 55 3.00 1.36 9.77
C ILE A 55 1.66 1.85 10.32
N ALA A 56 1.68 2.78 11.28
CA ALA A 56 0.46 3.36 11.84
C ALA A 56 -0.37 4.13 10.81
N ALA A 57 0.27 4.87 9.90
CA ALA A 57 -0.40 5.59 8.83
C ALA A 57 -1.09 4.63 7.85
N VAL A 58 -0.44 3.53 7.48
CA VAL A 58 -1.04 2.50 6.62
C VAL A 58 -2.21 1.82 7.31
N ALA A 59 -2.08 1.44 8.59
CA ALA A 59 -3.18 0.85 9.36
C ALA A 59 -4.40 1.77 9.43
N ALA A 60 -4.18 3.05 9.74
CA ALA A 60 -5.26 4.04 9.85
C ALA A 60 -5.98 4.28 8.51
N ALA A 61 -5.25 4.22 7.40
CA ALA A 61 -5.79 4.45 6.07
C ALA A 61 -6.38 3.19 5.43
N SER A 62 -6.11 2.00 5.98
CA SER A 62 -6.54 0.70 5.43
C SER A 62 -7.25 -0.17 6.47
N PRO A 63 -8.32 0.32 7.15
CA PRO A 63 -9.00 -0.42 8.21
C PRO A 63 -9.71 -1.70 7.72
N LEU A 64 -9.93 -1.82 6.41
CA LEU A 64 -10.51 -2.99 5.74
C LEU A 64 -9.48 -3.82 4.96
N GLY A 65 -8.19 -3.53 5.15
CA GLY A 65 -7.11 -4.04 4.32
C GLY A 65 -6.94 -3.27 3.01
N ALA A 66 -5.79 -3.47 2.37
CA ALA A 66 -5.32 -2.80 1.18
C ALA A 66 -4.80 -3.81 0.14
N ASP A 67 -4.88 -3.43 -1.13
CA ASP A 67 -4.18 -4.15 -2.18
C ASP A 67 -2.68 -3.78 -2.15
N VAL A 68 -1.80 -4.77 -2.10
CA VAL A 68 -0.35 -4.57 -1.92
C VAL A 68 0.39 -5.02 -3.17
N ASP A 69 1.09 -4.11 -3.83
CA ASP A 69 1.95 -4.41 -4.97
C ASP A 69 3.42 -4.48 -4.54
N LEU A 70 3.99 -5.68 -4.64
CA LEU A 70 5.37 -6.00 -4.26
C LEU A 70 6.25 -6.29 -5.48
N SER A 71 5.74 -6.11 -6.70
CA SER A 71 6.39 -6.56 -7.94
C SER A 71 7.77 -5.93 -8.20
N ARG A 72 8.05 -4.79 -7.57
CA ARG A 72 9.32 -4.04 -7.69
C ARG A 72 10.18 -4.11 -6.44
N VAL A 73 9.83 -4.92 -5.45
CA VAL A 73 10.60 -5.08 -4.22
C VAL A 73 11.81 -5.98 -4.48
N THR A 74 13.00 -5.50 -4.12
CA THR A 74 14.26 -6.23 -4.27
C THR A 74 14.69 -6.89 -2.97
N PHE A 75 14.29 -6.33 -1.82
CA PHE A 75 14.60 -6.83 -0.48
C PHE A 75 13.50 -6.42 0.51
N LEU A 76 13.23 -7.29 1.49
CA LEU A 76 12.22 -7.08 2.51
C LEU A 76 12.73 -7.62 3.85
N ASP A 77 12.82 -6.77 4.87
CA ASP A 77 13.16 -7.20 6.23
C ASP A 77 11.90 -7.45 7.08
N ALA A 78 12.07 -7.72 8.38
CA ALA A 78 10.96 -7.94 9.29
C ALA A 78 10.04 -6.71 9.45
N ARG A 79 10.55 -5.48 9.34
CA ARG A 79 9.71 -4.27 9.37
C ARG A 79 8.96 -4.09 8.07
N GLY A 80 9.60 -4.33 6.93
CA GLY A 80 8.94 -4.37 5.64
C GLY A 80 7.83 -5.42 5.61
N LEU A 81 8.07 -6.61 6.14
CA LEU A 81 7.04 -7.64 6.27
C LEU A 81 5.89 -7.19 7.17
N ARG A 82 6.20 -6.58 8.33
CA ARG A 82 5.17 -6.06 9.23
C ARG A 82 4.30 -5.00 8.55
N LEU A 83 4.88 -4.13 7.72
CA LEU A 83 4.12 -3.17 6.93
C LEU A 83 3.16 -3.88 5.96
N VAL A 84 3.65 -4.88 5.23
CA VAL A 84 2.82 -5.68 4.30
C VAL A 84 1.68 -6.37 5.05
N LEU A 85 1.96 -7.05 6.16
CA LEU A 85 0.95 -7.70 6.98
C LEU A 85 -0.09 -6.70 7.51
N THR A 86 0.35 -5.54 7.97
CA THR A 86 -0.53 -4.47 8.45
C THR A 86 -1.44 -3.95 7.33
N ALA A 87 -0.92 -3.84 6.11
CA ALA A 87 -1.71 -3.44 4.95
C ALA A 87 -2.72 -4.52 4.54
N LEU A 88 -2.37 -5.79 4.69
CA LEU A 88 -3.28 -6.90 4.37
C LEU A 88 -4.33 -7.15 5.46
N ASP A 89 -4.07 -6.72 6.70
CA ASP A 89 -4.95 -6.93 7.83
C ASP A 89 -6.29 -6.18 7.67
N GLY A 90 -7.39 -6.90 7.85
CA GLY A 90 -8.73 -6.39 7.68
C GLY A 90 -9.79 -7.50 7.81
N PRO A 91 -11.03 -7.17 8.21
CA PRO A 91 -12.10 -8.16 8.33
C PRO A 91 -12.46 -8.80 6.98
N GLY A 92 -12.77 -10.10 6.98
CA GLY A 92 -13.17 -10.86 5.78
C GLY A 92 -11.96 -11.34 4.97
N ASP A 93 -11.98 -11.14 3.66
CA ASP A 93 -10.88 -11.51 2.75
C ASP A 93 -9.65 -10.59 2.87
N GLY A 94 -9.72 -9.55 3.71
CA GLY A 94 -8.65 -8.59 3.93
C GLY A 94 -8.12 -7.90 2.65
N GLY A 95 -6.88 -7.43 2.74
CA GLY A 95 -6.10 -6.96 1.61
C GLY A 95 -5.59 -8.11 0.73
N ARG A 96 -5.12 -7.80 -0.48
CA ARG A 96 -4.59 -8.82 -1.41
C ARG A 96 -3.23 -8.43 -1.93
N VAL A 97 -2.36 -9.41 -2.17
CA VAL A 97 -1.10 -9.15 -2.87
C VAL A 97 -1.35 -9.16 -4.37
N LEU A 98 -0.96 -8.07 -5.04
CA LEU A 98 -1.06 -7.86 -6.48
C LEU A 98 0.21 -8.31 -7.18
N GLY A 99 0.04 -8.93 -8.34
CA GLY A 99 1.15 -9.27 -9.24
C GLY A 99 2.09 -10.33 -8.67
N VAL A 100 3.27 -10.46 -9.29
CA VAL A 100 4.24 -11.49 -8.90
C VAL A 100 4.97 -11.07 -7.63
N VAL A 101 4.98 -11.95 -6.63
CA VAL A 101 5.80 -11.80 -5.42
C VAL A 101 7.25 -12.19 -5.74
N PRO A 102 8.23 -11.28 -5.61
CA PRO A 102 9.63 -11.60 -5.86
C PRO A 102 10.15 -12.72 -4.95
N PRO A 103 11.11 -13.57 -5.40
CA PRO A 103 11.66 -14.65 -4.59
C PRO A 103 12.21 -14.22 -3.24
N ALA A 104 12.82 -13.02 -3.17
CA ALA A 104 13.33 -12.45 -1.93
C ALA A 104 12.22 -12.24 -0.88
N VAL A 105 11.06 -11.73 -1.32
CA VAL A 105 9.88 -11.53 -0.45
C VAL A 105 9.28 -12.87 -0.05
N ARG A 106 9.17 -13.81 -1.00
CA ARG A 106 8.62 -15.15 -0.74
C ARG A 106 9.46 -15.93 0.27
N THR A 107 10.79 -15.87 0.16
CA THR A 107 11.70 -16.51 1.11
C THR A 107 11.46 -16.03 2.54
N VAL A 108 11.25 -14.72 2.73
CA VAL A 108 11.01 -14.15 4.06
C VAL A 108 9.63 -14.51 4.59
N ALA A 109 8.59 -14.48 3.74
CA ALA A 109 7.24 -14.89 4.12
C ALA A 109 7.17 -16.38 4.48
N ASP A 110 7.83 -17.25 3.70
CA ASP A 110 7.90 -18.70 3.96
C ASP A 110 8.65 -18.99 5.26
N ALA A 111 9.74 -18.27 5.54
CA ALA A 111 10.51 -18.42 6.77
C ALA A 111 9.71 -18.07 8.04
N VAL A 112 8.62 -17.29 7.91
CA VAL A 112 7.75 -16.93 9.03
C VAL A 112 6.33 -17.50 8.91
N GLU A 113 6.14 -18.49 8.03
CA GLU A 113 4.87 -19.20 7.81
C GLU A 113 3.67 -18.28 7.46
N VAL A 114 3.92 -17.16 6.77
CA VAL A 114 2.88 -16.22 6.34
C VAL A 114 2.35 -16.59 4.94
N PRO A 115 1.06 -16.93 4.79
CA PRO A 115 0.49 -17.21 3.47
C PRO A 115 0.25 -15.92 2.69
N LEU A 116 1.11 -15.62 1.71
CA LEU A 116 0.91 -14.54 0.75
C LEU A 116 0.10 -15.05 -0.46
N THR A 117 -1.23 -15.00 -0.36
CA THR A 117 -2.11 -15.38 -1.48
C THR A 117 -2.14 -14.26 -2.53
N THR A 118 -1.72 -14.58 -3.76
CA THR A 118 -1.76 -13.64 -4.88
C THR A 118 -3.15 -13.60 -5.51
N ALA A 119 -3.70 -12.40 -5.73
CA ALA A 119 -4.91 -12.26 -6.52
C ALA A 119 -4.61 -12.43 -8.02
N ALA A 120 -5.37 -13.29 -8.71
CA ALA A 120 -5.30 -13.37 -10.17
C ALA A 120 -5.73 -12.02 -10.77
N ALA A 121 -5.01 -11.55 -11.80
CA ALA A 121 -5.34 -10.32 -12.51
C ALA A 121 -6.79 -10.39 -13.04
N PRO A 122 -7.59 -9.31 -12.96
CA PRO A 122 -8.91 -9.30 -13.58
C PRO A 122 -8.73 -9.47 -15.10
N ALA A 123 -9.45 -10.44 -15.68
CA ALA A 123 -9.53 -10.59 -17.12
C ALA A 123 -10.13 -9.30 -17.71
N GLU A 124 -9.37 -8.59 -18.55
CA GLU A 124 -9.87 -7.48 -19.34
C GLU A 124 -11.08 -7.96 -20.19
N ARG A 125 -12.17 -7.20 -20.14
CA ARG A 125 -13.32 -7.31 -21.05
C ARG A 125 -13.27 -6.19 -22.06
#